data_AF-A0A0Q9WZJ4-F1
#
_entry.id   AF-A0A0Q9WZJ4-F1
#
_cell.length_a   1.000
_cell.length_b   1.000
_cell.length_c   1.000
_cell.angle_alpha   90.00
_cell.angle_beta   90.00
_cell.angle_gamma   90.00
#
_symmetry.space_group_name_H-M   'P 1'
#
loop_
_entity.id
_entity.type
_entity.pdbx_description
1 polymer ?
#
loop_
_entity_poly.entity_id
_entity_poly.type
_entity_poly.pdbx_seq_one_letter_code
_entity_poly.pdbx_strand_id
1 'polypeptide(L)'
;MSALFEECLSHKMLNVLALKTNEVNSKMDQIYSYRAFPHFQMVQRPLNDIRIYFEPQIKNLYGYNIIAMPDNVLPRAVIYSNAQGQLQVTGYLAHLFQNFARNLNASLSFCCLMQKEIYDDETLSNLMENGSVHLSSNRK
;
A
#
# COMPACT_ATOMS: atom_id res chain seq x y z
N MET A 1 -19.43 4.06 -14.18
CA MET A 1 -18.82 2.83 -13.62
C MET A 1 -17.38 3.06 -13.16
N SER A 2 -16.58 3.90 -13.84
CA SER A 2 -15.24 4.31 -13.36
C SER A 2 -15.28 5.07 -12.04
N ALA A 3 -16.16 6.08 -11.92
CA ALA A 3 -16.29 6.90 -10.71
C ALA A 3 -16.54 6.08 -9.43
N LEU A 4 -17.31 4.98 -9.52
CA LEU A 4 -17.51 4.08 -8.38
C LEU A 4 -16.21 3.40 -7.95
N PHE A 5 -15.42 2.89 -8.89
CA PHE A 5 -14.17 2.21 -8.58
C PHE A 5 -13.05 3.18 -8.17
N GLU A 6 -13.05 4.40 -8.70
CA GLU A 6 -12.16 5.48 -8.26
C GLU A 6 -12.46 5.85 -6.80
N GLU A 7 -13.74 5.95 -6.43
CA GLU A 7 -14.16 6.14 -5.05
C GLU A 7 -13.77 4.93 -4.19
N CYS A 8 -14.00 3.69 -4.63
CA CYS A 8 -13.52 2.52 -3.90
C CYS A 8 -12.00 2.56 -3.65
N LEU A 9 -11.22 3.01 -4.63
CA LEU A 9 -9.77 3.16 -4.47
C LEU A 9 -9.42 4.27 -3.48
N SER A 10 -10.14 5.40 -3.47
CA SER A 10 -9.92 6.49 -2.50
C SER A 10 -10.17 6.03 -1.05
N HIS A 11 -11.11 5.09 -0.85
CA HIS A 11 -11.38 4.42 0.43
C HIS A 11 -10.52 3.16 0.67
N LYS A 12 -9.43 2.96 -0.09
CA LYS A 12 -8.48 1.84 0.07
C LYS A 12 -9.12 0.44 -0.13
N MET A 13 -10.24 0.34 -0.84
CA MET A 13 -10.95 -0.91 -1.10
C MET A 13 -10.41 -1.66 -2.32
N LEU A 14 -9.31 -2.41 -2.16
CA LEU A 14 -8.59 -3.06 -3.28
C LEU A 14 -9.32 -4.23 -3.96
N ASN A 15 -10.21 -4.91 -3.22
CA ASN A 15 -10.90 -6.12 -3.69
C ASN A 15 -12.37 -5.84 -3.96
N VAL A 16 -12.67 -5.10 -5.03
CA VAL A 16 -14.03 -4.76 -5.44
C VAL A 16 -14.30 -5.25 -6.85
N LEU A 17 -15.48 -5.82 -7.05
CA LEU A 17 -15.99 -6.21 -8.35
C LEU A 17 -17.45 -5.79 -8.49
N ALA A 18 -17.87 -5.48 -9.72
CA ALA A 18 -19.26 -5.29 -10.08
C ALA A 18 -19.64 -6.36 -11.11
N LEU A 19 -20.77 -7.02 -10.89
CA LEU A 19 -21.33 -8.00 -11.80
C LEU A 19 -22.42 -7.34 -12.63
N LYS A 20 -22.35 -7.49 -13.95
CA LYS A 20 -23.41 -7.14 -14.88
C LYS A 20 -23.94 -8.43 -15.49
N THR A 21 -25.15 -8.81 -15.06
CA THR A 21 -25.85 -9.98 -15.58
C THR A 21 -26.71 -9.61 -16.79
N ASN A 22 -26.91 -10.57 -17.68
CA ASN A 22 -27.84 -10.49 -18.80
C ASN A 22 -28.91 -11.56 -18.62
N GLU A 23 -30.15 -11.13 -18.39
CA GLU A 23 -31.28 -12.02 -18.12
C GLU A 23 -31.63 -12.96 -19.30
N VAL A 24 -31.26 -12.56 -20.53
CA VAL A 24 -31.57 -13.30 -21.76
C VAL A 24 -30.49 -14.32 -22.09
N ASN A 25 -29.22 -14.00 -21.80
CA ASN A 25 -28.09 -14.88 -22.09
C ASN A 25 -26.97 -14.70 -21.06
N SER A 26 -26.94 -15.60 -20.08
CA SER A 26 -25.90 -15.63 -19.03
C SER A 26 -24.47 -15.78 -19.57
N LYS A 27 -24.28 -16.23 -20.82
CA LYS A 27 -22.96 -16.25 -21.44
C LYS A 27 -22.39 -14.86 -21.75
N MET A 28 -23.23 -13.82 -21.69
CA MET A 28 -22.83 -12.43 -21.88
C MET A 28 -22.54 -11.71 -20.57
N ASP A 29 -22.65 -12.37 -19.42
CA ASP A 29 -22.37 -11.77 -18.12
C ASP A 29 -20.93 -11.24 -18.05
N GLN A 30 -20.78 -10.04 -17.50
CA GLN A 30 -19.50 -9.34 -17.41
C GLN A 30 -19.17 -9.04 -15.96
N ILE A 31 -17.90 -9.21 -15.60
CA ILE A 31 -17.33 -8.69 -14.36
C ILE A 31 -16.49 -7.45 -14.69
N TYR A 32 -16.73 -6.41 -13.91
CA TYR A 32 -15.91 -5.21 -13.87
C TYR A 32 -15.14 -5.19 -12.56
N SER A 33 -13.86 -4.88 -12.64
CA SER A 33 -12.98 -4.63 -11.51
C SER A 33 -11.99 -3.53 -11.90
N TYR A 34 -11.00 -3.27 -11.06
CA TYR A 34 -9.92 -2.35 -11.41
C TYR A 34 -8.59 -2.86 -10.86
N ARG A 35 -7.48 -2.35 -11.37
CA ARG A 35 -6.12 -2.52 -10.82
C ARG A 35 -5.70 -1.22 -10.15
N ALA A 36 -5.18 -1.31 -8.94
CA ALA A 36 -4.75 -0.14 -8.17
C ALA A 36 -3.33 0.32 -8.55
N PHE A 37 -2.46 -0.60 -8.95
CA PHE A 37 -1.04 -0.34 -9.23
C PHE A 37 -0.65 -0.74 -10.67
N PRO A 38 0.30 -0.02 -11.31
CA PRO A 38 0.96 1.21 -10.84
C PRO A 38 0.05 2.44 -10.82
N HIS A 39 -1.05 2.41 -11.56
CA HIS A 39 -2.06 3.45 -11.61
C HIS A 39 -3.44 2.81 -11.80
N PHE A 40 -4.50 3.53 -11.45
CA PHE A 40 -5.87 3.05 -11.60
C PHE A 40 -6.14 2.62 -13.04
N GLN A 41 -6.62 1.38 -13.22
CA GLN A 41 -7.00 0.85 -14.52
C GLN A 41 -8.25 -0.02 -14.35
N MET A 42 -9.34 0.34 -15.02
CA MET A 42 -10.53 -0.51 -15.06
C MET A 42 -10.26 -1.76 -15.90
N VAL A 43 -10.78 -2.90 -15.43
CA VAL A 43 -10.66 -4.20 -16.09
C VAL A 43 -12.07 -4.76 -16.27
N GLN A 44 -12.39 -5.17 -17.50
CA GLN A 44 -13.61 -5.89 -17.84
C GLN A 44 -13.26 -7.30 -18.28
N ARG A 45 -13.97 -8.30 -17.76
CA ARG A 45 -13.76 -9.72 -18.07
C ARG A 45 -15.10 -10.44 -18.25
N PRO A 46 -15.25 -11.33 -19.24
CA PRO A 46 -16.41 -12.21 -19.33
C PRO A 46 -16.48 -13.15 -18.14
N LEU A 47 -17.66 -13.31 -17.52
CA LEU A 47 -17.83 -14.14 -16.33
C LEU A 47 -17.39 -15.59 -16.56
N ASN A 48 -17.70 -16.13 -17.74
CA ASN A 48 -17.41 -17.53 -18.11
C ASN A 48 -15.90 -17.87 -18.17
N ASP A 49 -15.04 -16.88 -18.38
CA ASP A 49 -13.60 -17.08 -18.56
C ASP A 49 -12.81 -16.84 -17.26
N ILE A 50 -13.50 -16.49 -16.16
CA ILE A 50 -12.86 -16.09 -14.91
C ILE A 50 -12.60 -17.31 -14.03
N ARG A 51 -11.32 -17.54 -13.73
CA ARG A 51 -10.88 -18.48 -12.70
C ARG A 51 -10.60 -17.82 -11.35
N ILE A 52 -10.28 -16.51 -11.37
CA ILE A 52 -9.91 -15.73 -10.20
C ILE A 52 -10.71 -14.42 -10.22
N TYR A 53 -11.67 -14.31 -9.31
CA TYR A 53 -12.55 -13.14 -9.20
C TYR A 53 -11.77 -11.88 -8.79
N PHE A 54 -10.95 -11.98 -7.75
CA PHE A 54 -10.13 -10.88 -7.24
C PHE A 54 -8.68 -11.03 -7.66
N GLU A 55 -8.18 -10.10 -8.49
CA GLU A 55 -6.76 -10.08 -8.85
C GLU A 55 -5.90 -9.77 -7.61
N PRO A 56 -4.73 -10.42 -7.43
CA PRO A 56 -3.87 -10.17 -6.27
C PRO A 56 -3.12 -8.83 -6.41
N GLN A 57 -3.83 -7.73 -6.10
CA GLN A 57 -3.39 -6.34 -6.30
C GLN A 57 -2.02 -6.01 -5.68
N ILE A 58 -1.75 -6.57 -4.50
CA ILE A 58 -0.54 -6.25 -3.72
C ILE A 58 0.64 -7.18 -4.02
N LYS A 59 0.49 -8.15 -4.92
CA LYS A 59 1.58 -9.07 -5.27
C LYS A 59 2.75 -8.34 -5.97
N ASN A 60 2.45 -7.24 -6.65
CA ASN A 60 3.42 -6.40 -7.33
C ASN A 60 2.93 -4.95 -7.29
N LEU A 61 3.66 -4.09 -6.59
CA LEU A 61 3.34 -2.69 -6.40
C LEU A 61 4.05 -1.75 -7.40
N TYR A 62 4.81 -2.32 -8.35
CA TYR A 62 5.42 -1.59 -9.48
C TYR A 62 6.22 -0.35 -9.06
N GLY A 63 6.97 -0.45 -7.97
CA GLY A 63 7.83 0.60 -7.45
C GLY A 63 7.14 1.59 -6.51
N TYR A 64 5.86 1.39 -6.17
CA TYR A 64 5.13 2.24 -5.22
C TYR A 64 5.96 2.51 -3.95
N ASN A 65 6.02 3.77 -3.55
CA ASN A 65 6.84 4.19 -2.42
C ASN A 65 6.11 3.97 -1.09
N ILE A 66 6.57 2.97 -0.35
CA ILE A 66 6.13 2.72 1.02
C ILE A 66 6.85 3.70 1.94
N ILE A 67 6.10 4.48 2.73
CA ILE A 67 6.67 5.44 3.68
C ILE A 67 6.60 4.82 5.07
N ALA A 68 7.76 4.62 5.69
CA ALA A 68 7.87 4.06 7.04
C ALA A 68 8.33 5.12 8.04
N MET A 69 7.75 5.08 9.24
CA MET A 69 8.15 5.91 10.37
C MET A 69 8.90 5.05 11.41
N PRO A 70 10.21 5.28 11.61
CA PRO A 70 10.97 4.56 12.63
C PRO A 70 10.74 5.14 14.03
N ASP A 71 10.90 4.31 15.06
CA ASP A 71 10.76 4.69 16.47
C ASP A 71 12.09 5.12 17.12
N ASN A 72 13.20 5.06 16.37
CA ASN A 72 14.58 5.29 16.82
C ASN A 72 14.95 4.53 18.11
N VAL A 73 14.37 3.34 18.32
CA VAL A 73 14.68 2.50 19.49
C VAL A 73 15.77 1.51 19.13
N LEU A 74 16.93 1.60 19.79
CA LEU A 74 18.01 0.61 19.67
C LEU A 74 17.56 -0.76 20.23
N PRO A 75 17.91 -1.89 19.57
CA PRO A 75 18.58 -2.04 18.27
C PRO A 75 17.60 -2.16 17.08
N ARG A 76 16.33 -1.80 17.29
CA ARG A 76 15.22 -2.01 16.34
C ARG A 76 15.34 -1.12 15.11
N ALA A 77 15.43 0.18 15.36
CA ALA A 77 15.65 1.20 14.34
C ALA A 77 16.62 2.24 14.92
N VAL A 78 17.67 2.55 14.16
CA VAL A 78 18.69 3.52 14.55
C VAL A 78 18.81 4.55 13.46
N ILE A 79 18.57 5.81 13.81
CA ILE A 79 18.77 6.94 12.91
C ILE A 79 20.21 7.40 13.03
N TYR A 80 20.93 7.48 11.92
CA TYR A 80 22.32 7.93 11.87
C TYR A 80 22.58 8.75 10.62
N SER A 81 23.59 9.62 10.65
CA SER A 81 24.05 10.35 9.47
C SER A 81 25.10 9.55 8.72
N ASN A 82 24.93 9.40 7.40
CA ASN A 82 25.97 8.82 6.54
C ASN A 82 27.15 9.80 6.35
N ALA A 83 28.17 9.38 5.61
CA ALA A 83 29.36 10.19 5.33
C ALA A 83 29.05 11.52 4.61
N GLN A 84 27.89 11.61 3.93
CA GLN A 84 27.41 12.80 3.24
C GLN A 84 26.50 13.68 4.13
N GLY A 85 26.33 13.33 5.41
CA GLY A 85 25.47 14.06 6.35
C GLY A 85 23.97 13.79 6.18
N GLN A 86 23.57 12.80 5.36
CA GLN A 86 22.18 12.45 5.15
C GLN A 86 21.72 11.44 6.21
N LEU A 87 20.53 11.65 6.75
CA LEU A 87 19.91 10.73 7.71
C LEU A 87 19.54 9.41 7.03
N GLN A 88 19.91 8.32 7.69
CA GLN A 88 19.64 6.96 7.28
C GLN A 88 19.07 6.20 8.47
N VAL A 89 18.35 5.12 8.19
CA VAL A 89 17.80 4.22 9.21
C VAL A 89 18.41 2.84 9.05
N THR A 90 18.96 2.31 10.13
CA THR A 90 19.47 0.93 10.21
C THR A 90 18.81 0.18 11.38
N GLY A 91 19.20 -1.08 11.60
CA GLY A 91 18.60 -1.96 12.59
C GLY A 91 17.72 -3.04 11.97
N TYR A 92 17.31 -4.02 12.78
CA TYR A 92 16.62 -5.20 12.25
C TYR A 92 15.23 -4.88 11.69
N LEU A 93 14.51 -3.89 12.24
CA LEU A 93 13.21 -3.48 11.70
C LEU A 93 13.37 -2.73 10.38
N ALA A 94 14.42 -1.90 10.25
CA ALA A 94 14.72 -1.22 8.99
C ALA A 94 14.98 -2.24 7.87
N HIS A 95 15.77 -3.28 8.14
CA HIS A 95 16.01 -4.37 7.19
C HIS A 95 14.74 -5.19 6.88
N LEU A 96 13.90 -5.44 7.88
CA LEU A 96 12.61 -6.10 7.69
C LEU A 96 11.72 -5.31 6.71
N PHE A 97 11.57 -3.99 6.92
CA PHE A 97 10.78 -3.14 6.04
C PHE A 97 11.36 -3.07 4.63
N GLN A 98 12.70 -3.00 4.50
CA GLN A 98 13.35 -3.02 3.18
C GLN A 98 13.07 -4.32 2.42
N ASN A 99 13.14 -5.46 3.10
CA ASN A 99 12.84 -6.76 2.50
C ASN A 99 11.36 -6.90 2.17
N PHE A 100 10.48 -6.41 3.04
CA PHE A 100 9.04 -6.36 2.78
C PHE A 100 8.73 -5.58 1.49
N ALA A 101 9.26 -4.36 1.36
CA ALA A 101 9.08 -3.55 0.15
C ALA A 101 9.63 -4.25 -1.10
N ARG A 102 10.85 -4.82 -1.03
CA ARG A 102 11.45 -5.58 -2.14
C ARG A 102 10.60 -6.77 -2.57
N ASN A 103 10.05 -7.54 -1.63
CA ASN A 103 9.21 -8.70 -1.92
C ASN A 103 7.92 -8.33 -2.66
N LEU A 104 7.40 -7.12 -2.45
CA LEU A 104 6.23 -6.60 -3.15
C LEU A 104 6.58 -5.80 -4.40
N ASN A 105 7.86 -5.78 -4.81
CA ASN A 105 8.37 -4.91 -5.87
C ASN A 105 7.98 -3.44 -5.65
N ALA A 106 8.17 -2.95 -4.43
CA ALA A 106 7.96 -1.57 -3.99
C ALA A 106 9.29 -0.88 -3.64
N SER A 107 9.25 0.44 -3.50
CA SER A 107 10.33 1.23 -2.90
C SER A 107 10.01 1.54 -1.43
N LEU A 108 11.03 1.89 -0.64
CA LEU A 108 10.89 2.25 0.76
C LEU A 108 11.57 3.59 1.02
N SER A 109 10.85 4.49 1.68
CA SER A 109 11.37 5.75 2.21
C SER A 109 11.08 5.83 3.70
N PHE A 110 11.95 6.50 4.45
CA PHE A 110 11.70 6.81 5.85
C PHE A 110 11.39 8.31 6.02
N CYS A 111 10.37 8.62 6.82
CA CYS A 111 9.97 9.99 7.14
C CYS A 111 10.28 10.33 8.61
N CYS A 112 10.10 11.60 8.95
CA CYS A 112 10.15 12.10 10.34
C CYS A 112 11.47 11.81 11.09
N LEU A 113 12.58 11.62 10.38
CA LEU A 113 13.87 11.20 10.95
C LEU A 113 14.51 12.21 11.92
N MET A 114 14.05 13.45 11.90
CA MET A 114 14.56 14.52 12.76
C MET A 114 13.81 14.65 14.09
N GLN A 115 12.77 13.84 14.29
CA GLN A 115 11.95 13.97 15.49
C GLN A 115 12.55 13.29 16.70
N LYS A 116 12.44 13.98 17.82
CA LYS A 116 12.99 13.57 19.11
C LYS A 116 11.94 12.99 20.06
N GLU A 117 10.67 13.27 19.79
CA GLU A 117 9.54 12.86 20.64
C GLU A 117 8.72 11.77 19.94
N ILE A 118 8.10 10.92 20.76
CA ILE A 118 7.20 9.86 20.28
C ILE A 118 5.89 10.53 19.88
N TYR A 119 5.44 10.25 18.65
CA TYR A 119 4.09 10.63 18.23
C TYR A 119 3.05 9.92 19.08
N ASP A 120 2.08 10.68 19.57
CA ASP A 120 0.88 10.12 20.17
C ASP A 120 0.07 9.32 19.13
N ASP A 121 -0.78 8.43 19.62
CA ASP A 121 -1.55 7.51 18.79
C ASP A 121 -2.54 8.23 17.86
N GLU A 122 -3.06 9.40 18.23
CA GLU A 122 -3.98 10.19 17.41
C GLU A 122 -3.23 10.78 16.21
N THR A 123 -2.08 11.41 16.45
CA THR A 123 -1.24 11.95 15.38
C THR A 123 -0.78 10.85 14.43
N LEU A 124 -0.35 9.69 14.96
CA LEU A 124 0.06 8.57 14.12
C LEU A 124 -1.11 8.02 13.29
N SER A 125 -2.30 7.89 13.89
CA SER A 125 -3.50 7.44 13.17
C SER A 125 -3.85 8.38 12.04
N ASN A 126 -3.82 9.70 12.28
CA ASN A 126 -4.06 10.72 11.25
C ASN A 126 -3.05 10.63 10.09
N LEU A 127 -1.77 10.40 10.39
CA LEU A 127 -0.72 10.21 9.37
C LEU A 127 -0.90 8.92 8.55
N MET A 128 -1.44 7.87 9.16
CA MET A 128 -1.74 6.61 8.45
C MET A 128 -3.01 6.70 7.61
N GLU A 129 -4.02 7.40 8.12
CA GLU A 129 -5.28 7.64 7.41
C GLU A 129 -5.05 8.47 6.15
N ASN A 130 -4.31 9.57 6.25
CA ASN A 130 -4.03 10.46 5.13
C ASN A 130 -2.93 9.95 4.16
N GLY A 131 -2.31 8.80 4.45
CA GLY A 131 -1.30 8.18 3.59
C GLY A 131 0.09 8.81 3.65
N SER A 132 0.36 9.68 4.62
CA SER A 132 1.71 10.23 4.85
C SER A 132 2.65 9.18 5.43
N VAL A 133 2.10 8.19 6.15
CA VAL A 133 2.81 7.03 6.71
C VAL A 133 2.05 5.76 6.37
N HIS A 134 2.75 4.74 5.88
CA HIS A 134 2.16 3.43 5.59
C HIS A 134 2.51 2.38 6.65
N LEU A 135 3.70 2.49 7.26
CA LEU A 135 4.22 1.58 8.27
C LEU A 135 4.79 2.37 9.43
N SER A 136 4.55 1.93 10.66
CA SER A 136 5.13 2.53 11.86
C SER A 136 5.61 1.45 12.81
N SER A 137 6.75 1.69 13.45
CA SER A 137 7.32 0.78 14.46
C SER A 137 6.97 1.19 15.90
N ASN A 138 5.88 1.93 16.11
CA ASN A 138 5.57 2.51 17.42
C ASN A 138 5.35 1.46 18.52
N ARG A 139 5.72 1.82 19.75
CA ARG A 139 5.59 0.95 20.93
C ARG A 139 4.16 1.13 21.48
N LYS A 140 3.34 0.09 21.42
CA LYS A 140 2.16 -0.02 22.28
C LYS A 140 2.59 -0.23 23.73
#